data_AF-A0A1E4S3R1-F1
#
_entry.id   AF-A0A1E4S3R1-F1
#
_cell.length_a   1.000
_cell.length_b   1.000
_cell.length_c   1.000
_cell.angle_alpha   90.00
_cell.angle_beta   90.00
_cell.angle_gamma   90.00
#
_symmetry.space_group_name_H-M   'P 1'
#
loop_
_entity.id
_entity.type
_entity.pdbx_description
1 polymer ?
#
loop_
_entity_poly.entity_id
_entity_poly.type
_entity_poly.pdbx_seq_one_letter_code
_entity_poly.pdbx_strand_id
1 'polypeptide(L)' 'KRTNLPRETIEILNDWIVNNLDNPYPNHTQKRMLLEKTGLSNVQLSNWFINKRRRRLFS' A
#
# COMPACT_ATOMS: atom_id res chain seq x y z
N LYS A 1 -4.82 -0.99 19.49
CA LYS A 1 -5.62 0.02 18.76
C LYS A 1 -5.40 -0.18 17.25
N ARG A 2 -6.45 -0.52 16.48
CA ARG A 2 -6.39 -0.43 15.02
C ARG A 2 -6.70 1.02 14.66
N THR A 3 -5.67 1.83 14.46
CA THR A 3 -5.85 3.16 13.88
C THR A 3 -6.02 3.01 12.38
N ASN A 4 -7.07 3.63 11.83
CA ASN A 4 -7.19 3.77 10.39
C ASN A 4 -5.98 4.55 9.87
N LEU A 5 -5.49 4.19 8.69
CA LEU A 5 -4.42 4.95 8.07
C LEU A 5 -4.90 6.38 7.76
N PRO A 6 -4.03 7.40 7.86
CA PRO A 6 -4.35 8.75 7.44
C PRO A 6 -4.86 8.77 5.99
N ARG A 7 -5.73 9.72 5.66
CA ARG A 7 -6.30 9.86 4.31
C ARG A 7 -5.22 10.03 3.25
N GLU A 8 -4.23 10.89 3.52
CA GLU A 8 -3.08 11.13 2.64
C GLU A 8 -2.29 9.83 2.36
N THR A 9 -2.02 9.03 3.40
CA THR A 9 -1.39 7.72 3.24
C THR A 9 -2.21 6.80 2.33
N ILE A 10 -3.54 6.79 2.49
CA ILE A 10 -4.43 5.97 1.66
C ILE A 10 -4.40 6.44 0.20
N GLU A 11 -4.38 7.76 -0.04
CA GLU A 11 -4.31 8.35 -1.37
C GLU A 11 -3.01 7.96 -2.10
N ILE A 12 -1.85 8.11 -1.43
CA ILE A 12 -0.54 7.69 -1.97
C ILE A 12 -0.54 6.20 -2.36
N LEU A 13 -1.05 5.34 -1.47
CA LEU A 13 -1.04 3.89 -1.70
C LEU A 13 -2.04 3.47 -2.78
N ASN A 14 -3.18 4.14 -2.88
CA ASN A 14 -4.16 3.90 -3.94
C ASN A 14 -3.62 4.33 -5.31
N ASP A 15 -2.99 5.51 -5.39
CA ASP A 15 -2.35 5.99 -6.62
C ASP A 15 -1.31 4.99 -7.12
N TRP A 16 -0.46 4.49 -6.22
CA TRP A 16 0.49 3.44 -6.58
C TRP A 16 -0.19 2.19 -7.15
N ILE A 17 -1.28 1.71 -6.53
CA ILE A 17 -2.02 0.54 -7.02
C ILE A 17 -2.63 0.79 -8.41
N VAL A 18 -3.21 1.96 -8.65
CA VAL A 18 -3.81 2.30 -9.95
C VAL A 18 -2.75 2.34 -11.05
N ASN A 19 -1.54 2.79 -10.74
CA ASN A 19 -0.41 2.79 -11.67
C ASN A 19 0.26 1.41 -11.85
N ASN A 20 -0.09 0.41 -11.02
CA ASN A 20 0.52 -0.92 -11.02
C ASN A 20 -0.55 -2.03 -11.00
N LEU A 21 -1.66 -1.85 -11.73
CA LEU A 21 -2.78 -2.79 -11.74
C LEU A 21 -2.39 -4.17 -12.30
N ASP A 22 -1.51 -4.19 -13.30
CA ASP A 22 -1.06 -5.44 -13.93
C ASP A 22 -0.18 -6.27 -12.98
N ASN A 23 0.57 -5.60 -12.10
CA ASN A 23 1.46 -6.25 -11.13
C ASN A 23 1.48 -5.48 -9.79
N PRO A 24 0.49 -5.69 -8.90
CA PRO A 24 0.35 -4.96 -7.64
C PRO A 24 1.29 -5.46 -6.52
N TYR A 25 2.55 -5.75 -6.88
CA TYR A 25 3.61 -6.24 -6.01
C TYR A 25 4.79 -5.27 -6.05
N PRO A 26 4.89 -4.34 -5.08
CA PRO A 26 5.99 -3.40 -5.06
C PRO A 26 7.32 -4.14 -4.87
N ASN A 27 8.29 -3.84 -5.75
CA ASN A 27 9.66 -4.31 -5.57
C ASN A 27 10.35 -3.57 -4.39
N HIS A 28 11.58 -3.95 -4.06
CA HIS A 28 12.30 -3.39 -2.92
C HIS A 28 12.45 -1.84 -2.98
N THR A 29 12.77 -1.31 -4.16
CA THR A 29 12.93 0.14 -4.37
C THR A 29 11.60 0.88 -4.24
N GLN A 30 10.54 0.37 -4.88
CA GLN A 30 9.19 0.94 -4.78
C GLN A 30 8.69 0.90 -3.34
N LYS A 31 8.94 -0.20 -2.63
CA LYS A 31 8.57 -0.36 -1.23
C LYS A 31 9.27 0.67 -0.35
N ARG A 32 10.58 0.91 -0.55
CA ARG A 32 11.32 1.96 0.18
C ARG A 32 10.72 3.35 -0.06
N MET A 33 10.49 3.72 -1.32
CA MET A 33 9.87 5.00 -1.66
C MET A 33 8.49 5.16 -1.00
N LEU A 34 7.68 4.10 -0.97
CA LEU A 34 6.37 4.15 -0.31
C LEU A 34 6.50 4.29 1.21
N LEU A 35 7.48 3.66 1.85
CA LEU A 35 7.73 3.83 3.29
C LEU A 35 8.11 5.28 3.60
N GLU A 36 8.99 5.88 2.80
CA GLU A 36 9.41 7.28 2.96
C GLU A 36 8.23 8.24 2.77
N LYS A 37 7.41 8.04 1.73
CA LYS A 37 6.25 8.91 1.45
C LYS A 37 5.13 8.77 2.47
N THR A 38 4.93 7.58 3.04
CA THR A 38 3.77 7.31 3.91
C THR A 38 4.09 7.35 5.40
N GLY A 39 5.37 7.33 5.79
CA GLY A 39 5.81 7.21 7.17
C GLY A 39 5.41 5.90 7.86
N LEU A 40 4.95 4.90 7.08
CA LEU A 40 4.54 3.61 7.62
C LEU A 40 5.74 2.74 7.97
N SER A 41 5.54 1.84 8.93
CA SER A 41 6.44 0.71 9.11
C SER A 41 6.30 -0.30 7.95
N ASN A 42 7.35 -1.08 7.73
CA ASN A 42 7.38 -2.14 6.73
C ASN A 42 6.22 -3.14 6.90
N VAL A 43 5.87 -3.49 8.14
CA VAL A 43 4.77 -4.39 8.47
C VAL A 43 3.42 -3.77 8.10
N GLN A 44 3.18 -2.49 8.42
CA GLN A 44 1.94 -1.80 8.06
C GLN A 44 1.75 -1.72 6.55
N LEU A 45 2.80 -1.34 5.82
CA LEU A 45 2.76 -1.25 4.37
C LEU A 45 2.48 -2.62 3.73
N SER A 46 3.19 -3.66 4.18
CA SER A 46 3.01 -5.02 3.66
C SER A 46 1.59 -5.55 3.92
N ASN A 47 1.08 -5.35 5.13
CA ASN A 47 -0.28 -5.74 5.50
C ASN A 47 -1.34 -4.98 4.70
N TRP A 48 -1.12 -3.68 4.42
CA TRP A 48 -2.03 -2.91 3.58
C TRP A 48 -2.09 -3.49 2.17
N PHE A 49 -0.95 -3.76 1.55
CA PHE A 49 -0.88 -4.34 0.21
C PHE A 49 -1.54 -5.72 0.13
N ILE A 50 -1.29 -6.59 1.11
CA ILE A 50 -1.94 -7.92 1.18
C ILE A 50 -3.46 -7.76 1.25
N ASN A 51 -3.96 -6.90 2.14
CA ASN A 51 -5.39 -6.70 2.31
C ASN A 51 -6.03 -6.02 1.08
N LYS A 52 -5.37 -5.03 0.48
CA LYS A 52 -5.88 -4.33 -0.71
C LYS A 52 -5.97 -5.27 -1.91
N ARG A 53 -4.96 -6.12 -2.13
CA ARG A 53 -5.00 -7.16 -3.18
C ARG A 53 -6.11 -8.17 -2.93
N ARG A 54 -6.22 -8.72 -1.72
CA ARG A 54 -7.31 -9.66 -1.38
C ARG A 54 -8.69 -9.04 -1.64
N ARG A 55 -8.90 -7.79 -1.21
CA ARG A 55 -10.17 -7.08 -1.48
C ARG A 55 -10.43 -6.87 -2.97
N ARG A 56 -9.40 -6.67 -3.81
CA ARG A 56 -9.60 -6.55 -5.27
C ARG A 56 -9.81 -7.89 -5.96
N LEU A 57 -9.22 -8.97 -5.46
CA LEU A 57 -9.32 -10.32 -6.04
C LEU A 57 -10.60 -11.06 -5.66
N PHE A 58 -11.23 -10.68 -4.55
CA PHE A 58 -12.47 -11.28 -4.03
C PHE A 58 -13.62 -10.26 -3.96
N SER A 59 -13.57 -9.19 -4.75
CA SER A 59 -14.67 -8.22 -4.89
C SER A 59 -15.32 -8.32 -6.26
#